data_AF-R4X7Z7-F1
#
_entry.id   AF-R4X7Z7-F1
#
_cell.length_a   1.000
_cell.length_b   1.000
_cell.length_c   1.000
_cell.angle_alpha   90.00
_cell.angle_beta   90.00
_cell.angle_gamma   90.00
#
_symmetry.space_group_name_H-M   'P 1'
#
loop_
_entity.id
_entity.type
_entity.pdbx_description
1 polymer ?
#
loop_
_entity_poly.entity_id
_entity_poly.type
_entity_poly.pdbx_seq_one_letter_code
_entity_poly.pdbx_strand_id
1 'polypeptide(L)'
;MNRTVQKALKAKDKIKLWNIAVGDDVKVISGPYKGKVGKVQECLKDKNKIVVSGVNIIKKVLPLFLSQRSGMEKQRLEYAGPIHYSNVQLVGDIPSSTNPTGPKRTVEIKRVNRGKTFYNKDKKLLTWRRWIPGENVFLPWPRNEQSKVDGPLDTKQAEVSTNTYIESLHSSPVPFGIEHELRNKYSRYRRHEREDESFAVEDIEGVEAEVELTDDISIAKTSPGKIRKTDATTGMNAATLRILADALSKTKVQAQDNVQ
;
A
#
# COMPACT_ATOMS: atom_id res chain seq x y z
N MET A 1 23.72 -6.35 35.77
CA MET A 1 22.37 -6.89 35.52
C MET A 1 22.06 -6.77 34.03
N ASN A 2 22.03 -7.88 33.29
CA ASN A 2 21.73 -7.87 31.86
C ASN A 2 20.29 -7.41 31.64
N ARG A 3 20.14 -6.16 31.22
CA ARG A 3 18.85 -5.57 30.90
C ARG A 3 18.47 -6.03 29.50
N THR A 4 17.79 -7.17 29.41
CA THR A 4 17.29 -7.68 28.12
C THR A 4 16.29 -6.67 27.57
N VAL A 5 16.73 -5.85 26.61
CA VAL A 5 15.85 -4.92 25.89
C VAL A 5 14.83 -5.78 25.17
N GLN A 6 13.55 -5.64 25.51
CA GLN A 6 12.49 -6.38 24.83
C GLN A 6 12.52 -6.01 23.34
N LYS A 7 12.93 -6.96 22.50
CA LYS A 7 13.03 -6.84 21.05
C LYS A 7 11.65 -6.57 20.45
N ALA A 8 11.59 -5.80 19.38
CA ALA A 8 10.37 -5.63 18.60
C ALA A 8 9.96 -6.96 17.95
N LEU A 9 8.65 -7.20 17.82
CA LEU A 9 8.13 -8.38 17.13
C LEU A 9 8.38 -8.29 15.63
N LYS A 10 8.51 -9.45 14.98
CA LYS A 10 8.58 -9.52 13.51
C LYS A 10 7.24 -9.05 12.92
N ALA A 11 7.26 -8.53 11.70
CA ALA A 11 6.05 -8.01 11.04
C ALA A 11 4.91 -9.04 10.92
N LYS A 12 5.24 -10.34 10.85
CA LYS A 12 4.26 -11.45 10.81
C LYS A 12 3.50 -11.62 12.12
N ASP A 13 4.15 -11.36 13.25
CA ASP A 13 3.60 -11.60 14.60
C ASP A 13 2.89 -10.36 15.16
N LYS A 14 3.04 -9.21 14.50
CA LYS A 14 2.36 -7.97 14.89
C LYS A 14 0.87 -8.07 14.54
N ILE A 15 0.03 -7.69 15.51
CA ILE A 15 -1.41 -7.56 15.26
C ILE A 15 -1.61 -6.34 14.34
N LYS A 16 -2.05 -6.57 13.09
CA LYS A 16 -2.23 -5.50 12.11
C LYS A 16 -3.38 -4.56 12.45
N LEU A 17 -4.48 -5.11 12.95
CA LEU A 17 -5.74 -4.39 13.19
C LEU A 17 -6.12 -4.53 14.65
N TRP A 18 -5.93 -3.46 15.42
CA TRP A 18 -6.19 -3.41 16.86
C TRP A 18 -7.59 -2.90 17.14
N ASN A 19 -8.34 -3.60 17.99
CA ASN A 19 -9.66 -3.13 18.39
C ASN A 19 -9.61 -2.18 19.59
N ILE A 20 -8.44 -1.95 20.20
CA ILE A 20 -8.23 -1.07 21.36
C ILE A 20 -7.38 0.12 20.93
N ALA A 21 -7.79 1.32 21.32
CA ALA A 21 -7.10 2.57 21.07
C ALA A 21 -6.74 3.29 22.39
N VAL A 22 -5.90 4.31 22.27
CA VAL A 22 -5.55 5.19 23.40
C VAL A 22 -6.81 5.94 23.85
N GLY A 23 -7.05 5.96 25.16
CA GLY A 23 -8.24 6.58 25.76
C GLY A 23 -9.42 5.64 26.03
N ASP A 24 -9.41 4.42 25.47
CA ASP A 24 -10.40 3.39 25.82
C ASP A 24 -10.23 2.95 27.29
N ASP A 25 -11.34 2.56 27.92
CA ASP A 25 -11.33 1.93 29.24
C ASP A 25 -11.29 0.41 29.09
N VAL A 26 -10.44 -0.22 29.90
CA VAL A 26 -10.16 -1.63 29.78
C VAL A 26 -10.03 -2.32 31.13
N LYS A 27 -10.42 -3.59 31.18
CA LYS A 27 -10.30 -4.49 32.33
C LYS A 27 -9.25 -5.55 32.07
N VAL A 28 -8.43 -5.84 33.07
CA VAL A 28 -7.47 -6.95 33.00
C VAL A 28 -8.16 -8.27 33.33
N ILE A 29 -7.99 -9.26 32.46
CA ILE A 29 -8.66 -10.56 32.52
C ILE A 29 -7.77 -11.61 33.20
N SER A 30 -6.46 -11.53 32.96
CA SER A 30 -5.49 -12.56 33.35
C SER A 30 -4.19 -11.94 33.89
N GLY A 31 -3.50 -12.72 34.72
CA GLY A 31 -2.27 -12.30 35.39
C GLY A 31 -2.49 -11.69 36.78
N PRO A 32 -1.44 -11.12 37.38
CA PRO A 32 -1.44 -10.68 38.79
C PRO A 32 -2.37 -9.50 39.06
N TYR A 33 -2.77 -8.76 38.02
CA TYR A 33 -3.61 -7.57 38.14
C TYR A 33 -5.05 -7.81 37.64
N LYS A 34 -5.50 -9.07 37.62
CA LYS A 34 -6.86 -9.44 37.18
C LYS A 34 -7.93 -8.65 37.93
N GLY A 35 -8.95 -8.22 37.19
CA GLY A 35 -10.11 -7.49 37.71
C GLY A 35 -9.93 -5.98 37.79
N LYS A 36 -8.70 -5.45 37.71
CA LYS A 36 -8.46 -4.01 37.69
C LYS A 36 -8.94 -3.40 36.37
N VAL A 37 -9.62 -2.26 36.48
CA VAL A 37 -10.08 -1.44 35.36
C VAL A 37 -9.21 -0.19 35.31
N GLY A 38 -8.85 0.24 34.10
CA GLY A 38 -8.10 1.48 33.89
C GLY A 38 -8.17 1.96 32.45
N LYS A 39 -7.80 3.23 32.25
CA LYS A 39 -7.75 3.86 30.93
C LYS A 39 -6.43 3.54 30.22
N VAL A 40 -6.50 3.27 28.92
CA VAL A 40 -5.32 3.05 28.07
C VAL A 40 -4.57 4.36 27.84
N GLN A 41 -3.31 4.43 28.28
CA GLN A 41 -2.43 5.59 28.07
C GLN A 41 -1.67 5.50 26.75
N GLU A 42 -1.13 4.33 26.44
CA GLU A 42 -0.29 4.14 25.24
C GLU A 42 -0.47 2.72 24.67
N CYS A 43 -0.47 2.62 23.34
CA CYS A 43 -0.51 1.35 22.62
C CYS A 43 0.83 1.08 21.92
N LEU A 44 1.63 0.17 22.46
CA LEU A 44 2.91 -0.27 21.90
C LEU A 44 2.67 -1.36 20.83
N LYS A 45 2.31 -0.93 19.63
CA LYS A 45 1.99 -1.82 18.48
C LYS A 45 3.15 -2.73 18.08
N ASP A 46 4.39 -2.30 18.27
CA ASP A 46 5.58 -3.09 17.92
C ASP A 46 5.78 -4.33 18.78
N LYS A 47 5.18 -4.35 19.97
CA LYS A 47 5.34 -5.40 20.97
C LYS A 47 4.03 -6.11 21.31
N ASN A 48 2.91 -5.72 20.68
CA ASN A 48 1.57 -6.16 21.07
C ASN A 48 1.25 -5.91 22.56
N LYS A 49 1.69 -4.76 23.09
CA LYS A 49 1.49 -4.38 24.50
C LYS A 49 0.77 -3.05 24.66
N ILE A 50 0.10 -2.89 25.78
CA ILE A 50 -0.70 -1.72 26.14
C ILE A 50 -0.24 -1.24 27.53
N VAL A 51 -0.13 0.06 27.71
CA VAL A 51 0.08 0.69 29.02
C VAL A 51 -1.26 1.16 29.55
N VAL A 52 -1.67 0.64 30.70
CA VAL A 52 -2.97 0.93 31.33
C VAL A 52 -2.72 1.67 32.64
N SER A 53 -3.42 2.79 32.85
CA SER A 53 -3.28 3.61 34.05
C SER A 53 -3.60 2.81 35.32
N GLY A 54 -2.74 2.92 36.34
CA GLY A 54 -2.92 2.25 37.64
C GLY A 54 -2.69 0.73 37.66
N VAL A 55 -2.27 0.14 36.53
CA VAL A 55 -2.02 -1.30 36.42
C VAL A 55 -0.53 -1.55 36.15
N ASN A 56 0.02 -2.61 36.73
CA ASN A 56 1.43 -2.98 36.58
C ASN A 56 2.38 -1.82 36.95
N ILE A 57 2.15 -1.19 38.10
CA ILE A 57 2.92 -0.03 38.54
C ILE A 57 4.37 -0.45 38.83
N ILE A 58 5.30 0.11 38.07
CA ILE A 58 6.74 -0.10 38.22
C ILE A 58 7.31 1.13 38.94
N LYS A 59 7.98 0.89 40.07
CA LYS A 59 8.70 1.92 40.80
C LYS A 59 10.13 1.98 40.27
N LYS A 60 10.55 3.12 39.74
CA LYS A 60 11.89 3.32 39.20
C LYS A 60 12.58 4.47 39.90
N VAL A 61 13.80 4.22 40.37
CA VAL A 61 14.67 5.26 40.91
C VAL A 61 15.25 6.06 39.76
N LEU A 62 15.06 7.37 39.81
CA LEU A 62 15.65 8.31 38.86
C LEU A 62 17.08 8.64 39.29
N PRO A 63 18.01 8.77 38.35
CA PRO A 63 19.35 9.26 38.68
C PRO A 63 19.29 10.75 39.07
N LEU A 64 20.25 11.18 39.90
CA LEU A 64 20.22 12.49 40.57
C LEU A 64 20.09 13.67 39.58
N PHE A 65 20.80 13.61 38.45
CA PHE A 65 20.78 14.69 37.44
C PHE A 65 19.37 14.93 36.84
N LEU A 66 18.55 13.88 36.72
CA LEU A 66 17.17 13.97 36.24
C LEU A 66 16.22 14.45 37.35
N SER A 67 16.45 14.02 38.59
CA SER A 67 15.62 14.41 39.75
C SER A 67 15.75 15.91 40.04
N GLN A 68 16.97 16.45 40.04
CA GLN A 68 17.22 17.88 40.30
C GLN A 68 16.59 18.78 39.24
N ARG A 69 16.70 18.42 37.96
CA ARG A 69 16.14 19.20 36.85
C ARG A 69 14.60 19.21 36.85
N SER A 70 13.97 18.15 37.35
CA SER A 70 12.51 18.02 37.38
C SER A 70 11.87 18.56 38.66
N GLY A 71 12.66 19.03 39.63
CA GLY A 71 12.16 19.55 40.91
C GLY A 71 11.44 18.50 41.77
N MET A 72 11.63 17.20 41.49
CA MET A 72 10.95 16.14 42.23
C MET A 72 11.66 15.87 43.57
N GLU A 73 10.93 16.06 44.66
CA GLU A 73 11.38 15.83 46.04
C GLU A 73 11.79 14.38 46.29
N LYS A 74 11.12 13.44 45.61
CA LYS A 74 11.39 12.00 45.71
C LYS A 74 12.11 11.51 44.46
N GLN A 75 13.27 10.88 44.64
CA GLN A 75 14.01 10.21 43.54
C GLN A 75 13.29 8.98 42.94
N ARG A 76 12.02 8.73 43.28
CA ARG A 76 11.28 7.54 42.86
C ARG A 76 10.08 7.95 42.02
N LEU A 77 10.07 7.53 40.76
CA LEU A 77 8.95 7.69 39.84
C LEU A 77 8.16 6.39 39.78
N GLU A 78 6.84 6.49 39.89
CA GLU A 78 5.92 5.38 39.66
C GLU A 78 5.25 5.57 38.30
N TYR A 79 5.32 4.56 37.43
CA TYR A 79 4.64 4.60 36.14
C TYR A 79 4.03 3.25 35.80
N ALA A 80 2.99 3.26 34.96
CA ALA A 80 2.32 2.06 34.52
C ALA A 80 3.21 1.25 33.55
N GLY A 81 3.35 -0.03 33.83
CA GLY A 81 4.10 -0.97 33.01
C GLY A 81 3.25 -1.56 31.87
N PRO A 82 3.88 -2.01 30.78
CA PRO A 82 3.16 -2.58 29.64
C PRO A 82 2.60 -3.98 29.93
N ILE A 83 1.38 -4.23 29.48
CA ILE A 83 0.64 -5.50 29.59
C ILE A 83 0.36 -6.02 28.18
N HIS A 84 0.35 -7.33 27.98
CA HIS A 84 0.06 -7.91 26.67
C HIS A 84 -1.40 -7.67 26.24
N TYR A 85 -1.62 -7.38 24.96
CA TYR A 85 -2.93 -7.08 24.38
C TYR A 85 -3.99 -8.15 24.72
N SER A 86 -3.61 -9.43 24.73
CA SER A 86 -4.55 -10.55 24.99
C SER A 86 -5.06 -10.63 26.43
N ASN A 87 -4.42 -9.96 27.39
CA ASN A 87 -4.80 -10.04 28.80
C ASN A 87 -5.83 -8.97 29.21
N VAL A 88 -6.35 -8.25 28.22
CA VAL A 88 -7.13 -7.02 28.43
C VAL A 88 -8.41 -7.10 27.60
N GLN A 89 -9.51 -6.66 28.21
CA GLN A 89 -10.84 -6.58 27.60
C GLN A 89 -11.33 -5.14 27.63
N LEU A 90 -12.10 -4.75 26.62
CA LEU A 90 -12.72 -3.43 26.58
C LEU A 90 -13.86 -3.35 27.59
N VAL A 91 -13.95 -2.20 28.24
CA VAL A 91 -15.08 -1.80 29.06
C VAL A 91 -15.71 -0.62 28.35
N GLY A 92 -17.03 -0.68 28.16
CA GLY A 92 -17.75 0.37 27.45
C GLY A 92 -19.11 0.61 28.08
N ASP A 93 -19.56 1.86 27.96
CA ASP A 93 -20.88 2.26 28.38
C ASP A 93 -21.88 2.02 27.26
N ILE A 94 -22.80 1.09 27.49
CA ILE A 94 -23.79 0.63 26.51
C ILE A 94 -25.17 1.04 27.01
N PRO A 95 -26.07 1.53 26.14
CA PRO A 95 -27.48 1.70 26.50
C PRO A 95 -28.10 0.34 26.86
N SER A 96 -29.14 0.34 27.69
CA SER A 96 -29.88 -0.89 27.99
C SER A 96 -30.67 -1.35 26.76
N SER A 97 -30.69 -2.65 26.49
CA SER A 97 -31.42 -3.24 25.36
C SER A 97 -32.92 -2.87 25.37
N THR A 98 -33.52 -2.79 26.56
CA THR A 98 -34.94 -2.45 26.74
C THR A 98 -35.24 -0.97 26.50
N ASN A 99 -34.30 -0.07 26.82
CA ASN A 99 -34.51 1.37 26.78
C ASN A 99 -33.27 2.07 26.19
N PRO A 100 -33.24 2.35 24.86
CA PRO A 100 -32.08 2.92 24.19
C PRO A 100 -31.75 4.35 24.66
N THR A 101 -32.75 5.10 25.11
CA THR A 101 -32.62 6.48 25.65
C THR A 101 -32.30 6.50 27.15
N GLY A 102 -32.31 5.34 27.81
CA GLY A 102 -32.10 5.23 29.26
C GLY A 102 -30.65 5.47 29.71
N PRO A 103 -30.39 5.37 31.03
CA PRO A 103 -29.03 5.48 31.56
C PRO A 103 -28.14 4.37 30.96
N LYS A 104 -26.91 4.74 30.61
CA LYS A 104 -25.91 3.78 30.13
C LYS A 104 -25.39 2.96 31.31
N ARG A 105 -25.21 1.67 31.08
CA ARG A 105 -24.55 0.77 32.04
C ARG A 105 -23.15 0.46 31.55
N THR A 106 -22.19 0.43 32.46
CA THR A 106 -20.81 0.03 32.17
C THR A 106 -20.75 -1.50 32.10
N VAL A 107 -20.34 -2.04 30.95
CA VAL A 107 -20.33 -3.48 30.69
C VAL A 107 -18.94 -3.93 30.27
N GLU A 108 -18.52 -5.11 30.73
CA GLU A 108 -17.34 -5.80 30.22
C GLU A 108 -17.63 -6.45 28.86
N ILE A 109 -16.85 -6.09 27.85
CA ILE A 109 -17.09 -6.55 26.48
C ILE A 109 -16.23 -7.79 26.21
N LYS A 110 -16.86 -8.97 26.25
CA LYS A 110 -16.17 -10.25 26.08
C LYS A 110 -15.53 -10.41 24.68
N ARG A 111 -16.23 -9.98 23.64
CA ARG A 111 -15.79 -10.09 22.23
C ARG A 111 -16.14 -8.80 21.49
N VAL A 112 -15.23 -8.34 20.65
CA VAL A 112 -15.45 -7.20 19.75
C VAL A 112 -15.26 -7.67 18.32
N ASN A 113 -16.32 -7.58 17.52
CA ASN A 113 -16.24 -7.84 16.10
C ASN A 113 -15.81 -6.57 15.37
N ARG A 114 -15.04 -6.76 14.30
CA ARG A 114 -14.70 -5.69 13.37
C ARG A 114 -15.62 -5.75 12.16
N GLY A 115 -16.07 -4.60 11.69
CA GLY A 115 -16.72 -4.47 10.39
C GLY A 115 -15.71 -4.47 9.24
N LYS A 116 -16.22 -4.28 8.02
CA LYS A 116 -15.40 -3.99 6.84
C LYS A 116 -14.68 -2.65 7.04
N THR A 117 -13.49 -2.53 6.49
CA THR A 117 -12.74 -1.26 6.47
C THR A 117 -13.36 -0.29 5.46
N PHE A 118 -13.49 0.98 5.84
CA PHE A 118 -13.99 2.05 5.00
C PHE A 118 -13.12 3.30 5.17
N TYR A 119 -13.05 4.14 4.13
CA TYR A 119 -12.28 5.38 4.19
C TYR A 119 -13.05 6.43 4.98
N ASN A 120 -12.44 6.94 6.05
CA ASN A 120 -12.98 8.06 6.82
C ASN A 120 -12.40 9.36 6.26
N LYS A 121 -13.27 10.20 5.67
CA LYS A 121 -12.87 11.46 5.02
C LYS A 121 -12.27 12.46 6.00
N ASP A 122 -12.83 12.57 7.20
CA ASP A 122 -12.39 13.53 8.23
C ASP A 122 -11.00 13.20 8.74
N LYS A 123 -10.75 11.90 8.98
CA LYS A 123 -9.45 11.41 9.46
C LYS A 123 -8.46 11.12 8.34
N LYS A 124 -8.88 11.15 7.07
CA LYS A 124 -8.13 10.72 5.88
C LYS A 124 -7.45 9.35 6.05
N LEU A 125 -8.14 8.42 6.72
CA LEU A 125 -7.60 7.12 7.11
C LEU A 125 -8.63 6.01 6.83
N LEU A 126 -8.13 4.83 6.44
CA LEU A 126 -8.96 3.63 6.35
C LEU A 126 -9.25 3.13 7.77
N THR A 127 -10.50 3.22 8.20
CA THR A 127 -10.95 2.83 9.54
C THR A 127 -11.99 1.73 9.48
N TRP A 128 -12.27 1.06 10.59
CA TRP A 128 -13.34 0.09 10.69
C TRP A 128 -14.23 0.40 11.87
N ARG A 129 -15.46 -0.11 11.83
CA ARG A 129 -16.38 -0.06 12.96
C ARG A 129 -16.11 -1.22 13.91
N ARG A 130 -16.17 -0.95 15.22
CA ARG A 130 -16.15 -1.94 16.30
C ARG A 130 -17.58 -2.17 16.76
N TRP A 131 -18.02 -3.41 16.88
CA TRP A 131 -19.37 -3.70 17.37
C TRP A 131 -19.37 -4.90 18.29
N ILE A 132 -20.35 -4.91 19.20
CA ILE A 132 -20.52 -5.94 20.22
C ILE A 132 -21.50 -6.97 19.65
N PRO A 133 -21.07 -8.24 19.46
CA PRO A 133 -21.99 -9.29 19.01
C PRO A 133 -23.05 -9.54 20.09
N GLY A 134 -24.29 -9.75 19.66
CA GLY A 134 -25.44 -9.98 20.56
C GLY A 134 -26.26 -8.72 20.77
N GLU A 135 -25.66 -7.67 21.34
CA GLU A 135 -26.34 -6.37 21.56
C GLU A 135 -26.43 -5.53 20.27
N ASN A 136 -25.66 -5.86 19.23
CA ASN A 136 -25.58 -5.13 17.95
C ASN A 136 -25.26 -3.63 18.10
N VAL A 137 -24.69 -3.23 19.24
CA VAL A 137 -24.29 -1.84 19.51
C VAL A 137 -22.89 -1.57 18.98
N PHE A 138 -22.73 -0.41 18.35
CA PHE A 138 -21.45 0.12 17.88
C PHE A 138 -20.64 0.72 19.04
N LEU A 139 -19.34 0.39 19.11
CA LEU A 139 -18.40 0.98 20.07
C LEU A 139 -17.60 2.10 19.38
N PRO A 140 -17.86 3.38 19.68
CA PRO A 140 -17.14 4.50 19.07
C PRO A 140 -15.67 4.48 19.45
N TRP A 141 -14.81 4.98 18.56
CA TRP A 141 -13.40 5.19 18.87
C TRP A 141 -13.24 6.39 19.82
N PRO A 142 -12.30 6.32 20.78
CA PRO A 142 -12.03 7.45 21.66
C PRO A 142 -11.53 8.64 20.82
N ARG A 143 -11.91 9.84 21.23
CA ARG A 143 -11.44 11.07 20.57
C ARG A 143 -10.01 11.32 21.03
N ASN A 144 -9.07 11.47 20.10
CA ASN A 144 -7.75 11.96 20.46
C ASN A 144 -7.87 13.46 20.73
N GLU A 145 -7.69 13.87 21.98
CA GLU A 145 -7.84 15.27 22.42
C GLU A 145 -6.61 16.13 22.16
N GLN A 146 -5.51 15.53 21.66
CA GLN A 146 -4.31 16.31 21.33
C GLN A 146 -4.62 17.31 20.22
N SER A 147 -4.60 18.60 20.55
CA SER A 147 -4.62 19.67 19.56
C SER A 147 -3.30 19.69 18.81
N LYS A 148 -3.38 19.90 17.49
CA LYS A 148 -2.20 20.24 16.70
C LYS A 148 -1.78 21.65 17.13
N VAL A 149 -0.55 21.79 17.61
CA VAL A 149 0.05 23.10 17.92
C VAL A 149 0.88 23.51 16.73
N ASP A 150 0.64 24.71 16.21
CA ASP A 150 1.40 25.27 15.10
C ASP A 150 2.77 25.73 15.61
N GLY A 151 3.82 25.35 14.88
CA GLY A 151 5.20 25.75 15.16
C GLY A 151 5.51 27.17 14.64
N PRO A 152 6.62 27.78 15.09
CA PRO A 152 7.02 29.11 14.64
C PRO A 152 7.45 29.16 13.16
N LEU A 153 7.82 28.03 12.58
CA LEU A 153 8.18 27.88 11.17
C LEU A 153 7.00 27.43 10.29
N ASP A 154 5.82 27.24 10.89
CA ASP A 154 4.63 26.83 10.14
C ASP A 154 3.99 28.05 9.47
N THR A 155 3.59 27.88 8.21
CA THR A 155 2.88 28.90 7.45
C THR A 155 1.45 29.05 7.94
N LYS A 156 0.95 30.29 7.99
CA LYS A 156 -0.43 30.55 8.40
C LYS A 156 -1.40 29.94 7.40
N GLN A 157 -2.53 29.41 7.89
CA GLN A 157 -3.54 28.80 7.03
C GLN A 157 -4.06 29.76 5.95
N ALA A 158 -4.18 31.06 6.26
CA ALA A 158 -4.60 32.07 5.29
C ALA A 158 -3.67 32.10 4.08
N GLU A 159 -2.35 32.19 4.30
CA GLU A 159 -1.32 32.21 3.25
C GLU A 159 -1.29 30.89 2.46
N VAL A 160 -1.45 29.74 3.12
CA VAL A 160 -1.51 28.44 2.43
C VAL A 160 -2.75 28.31 1.55
N SER A 161 -3.87 28.89 1.98
CA SER A 161 -5.15 28.78 1.26
C SER A 161 -5.26 29.72 0.06
N THR A 162 -4.41 30.74 -0.04
CA THR A 162 -4.46 31.66 -1.18
C THR A 162 -4.04 30.93 -2.45
N ASN A 163 -4.95 30.82 -3.43
CA ASN A 163 -4.62 30.29 -4.74
C ASN A 163 -3.90 31.37 -5.55
N THR A 164 -2.57 31.29 -5.59
CA THR A 164 -1.71 32.22 -6.34
C THR A 164 -1.45 31.76 -7.77
N TYR A 165 -1.78 30.50 -8.09
CA TYR A 165 -1.49 29.93 -9.39
C TYR A 165 -2.50 30.41 -10.44
N ILE A 166 -2.00 30.98 -11.53
CA ILE A 166 -2.78 31.44 -12.68
C ILE A 166 -2.53 30.46 -13.83
N GLU A 167 -3.59 29.81 -14.30
CA GLU A 167 -3.52 28.88 -15.42
C GLU A 167 -3.33 29.66 -16.74
N SER A 168 -2.15 29.56 -17.34
CA SER A 168 -1.85 30.10 -18.68
C SER A 168 -1.68 28.97 -19.69
N LEU A 169 -2.41 29.04 -20.81
CA LEU A 169 -2.24 28.07 -21.92
C LEU A 169 -1.00 28.33 -22.77
N HIS A 170 -0.60 29.61 -22.91
CA HIS A 170 0.48 30.03 -23.81
C HIS A 170 1.88 29.95 -23.18
N SER A 171 1.97 29.89 -21.86
CA SER A 171 3.23 29.86 -21.12
C SER A 171 3.27 28.69 -20.17
N SER A 172 4.43 28.06 -20.08
CA SER A 172 4.71 27.04 -19.06
C SER A 172 4.59 27.66 -17.66
N PRO A 173 4.01 26.94 -16.68
CA PRO A 173 3.89 27.41 -15.31
C PRO A 173 5.23 27.43 -14.56
N VAL A 174 6.26 26.78 -15.10
CA VAL A 174 7.63 26.81 -14.59
C VAL A 174 8.51 27.56 -15.59
N PRO A 175 9.46 28.37 -15.12
CA PRO A 175 10.40 29.05 -16.00
C PRO A 175 11.30 28.03 -16.69
N PHE A 176 11.81 28.39 -17.87
CA PHE A 176 12.69 27.54 -18.67
C PHE A 176 13.98 27.20 -17.91
N GLY A 177 14.49 25.97 -18.06
CA GLY A 177 15.71 25.49 -17.40
C GLY A 177 15.47 24.76 -16.06
N ILE A 178 14.49 25.18 -15.25
CA ILE A 178 14.15 24.50 -13.97
C ILE A 178 13.65 23.07 -14.20
N GLU A 179 13.10 22.79 -15.38
CA GLU A 179 12.66 21.47 -15.80
C GLU A 179 13.73 20.37 -15.66
N HIS A 180 15.01 20.71 -15.90
CA HIS A 180 16.12 19.78 -15.81
C HIS A 180 16.53 19.50 -14.36
N GLU A 181 16.20 20.39 -13.44
CA GLU A 181 16.38 20.20 -11.99
C GLU A 181 15.26 19.36 -11.40
N LEU A 182 14.01 19.64 -11.80
CA LEU A 182 12.84 18.89 -11.33
C LEU A 182 12.86 17.44 -11.83
N ARG A 183 13.41 17.20 -13.02
CA ARG A 183 13.49 15.88 -13.61
C ARG A 183 14.77 15.70 -14.39
N ASN A 184 15.47 14.60 -14.11
CA ASN A 184 16.65 14.22 -14.88
C ASN A 184 16.28 14.05 -16.37
N LYS A 185 16.83 14.93 -17.21
CA LYS A 185 16.65 14.94 -18.66
C LYS A 185 17.06 13.62 -19.30
N TYR A 186 18.10 12.98 -18.76
CA TYR A 186 18.78 11.79 -19.31
C TYR A 186 18.48 10.50 -18.52
N SER A 187 17.35 10.42 -17.84
CA SER A 187 16.99 9.20 -17.10
C SER A 187 16.81 8.01 -18.07
N ARG A 188 17.51 6.90 -17.81
CA ARG A 188 17.34 5.63 -18.55
C ARG A 188 15.91 5.07 -18.51
N TYR A 189 15.12 5.48 -17.52
CA TYR A 189 13.71 5.10 -17.39
C TYR A 189 12.76 6.06 -18.11
N ARG A 190 13.30 7.08 -18.81
CA ARG A 190 12.54 7.88 -19.75
C ARG A 190 12.22 6.99 -20.93
N ARG A 191 10.97 6.52 -21.00
CA ARG A 191 10.43 5.94 -22.22
C ARG A 191 10.42 7.06 -23.26
N HIS A 192 11.21 6.91 -24.31
CA HIS A 192 11.03 7.72 -25.50
C HIS A 192 9.72 7.24 -26.12
N GLU A 193 8.71 8.11 -26.22
CA GLU A 193 7.81 7.96 -27.37
C GLU A 193 8.72 8.19 -28.57
N ARG A 194 8.75 7.23 -29.50
CA ARG A 194 9.41 7.42 -30.78
C ARG A 194 8.67 8.57 -31.44
N GLU A 195 9.19 9.78 -31.28
CA GLU A 195 8.80 10.90 -32.11
C GLU A 195 9.28 10.52 -33.50
N ASP A 196 8.39 10.58 -34.50
CA ASP A 196 8.59 9.98 -35.83
C ASP A 196 9.88 10.44 -36.55
N GLU A 197 10.53 11.50 -36.06
CA GLU A 197 11.84 11.98 -36.52
C GLU A 197 13.02 11.05 -36.19
N SER A 198 12.90 10.16 -35.19
CA SER A 198 13.97 9.23 -34.83
C SER A 198 14.14 8.06 -35.81
N PHE A 199 13.15 7.79 -36.67
CA PHE A 199 13.29 6.81 -37.75
C PHE A 199 14.38 7.25 -38.75
N ALA A 200 14.50 8.55 -39.04
CA ALA A 200 15.42 9.00 -40.07
C ALA A 200 16.90 8.86 -39.68
N VAL A 201 17.26 8.98 -38.39
CA VAL A 201 18.67 8.99 -37.95
C VAL A 201 19.19 7.60 -37.63
N GLU A 202 18.39 6.76 -36.95
CA GLU A 202 18.79 5.37 -36.65
C GLU A 202 18.88 4.52 -37.93
N ASP A 203 18.03 4.78 -38.92
CA ASP A 203 18.10 4.11 -40.23
C ASP A 203 19.32 4.56 -41.04
N ILE A 204 19.83 5.79 -40.86
CA ILE A 204 21.07 6.27 -41.52
C ILE A 204 22.31 5.66 -40.87
N GLU A 205 22.40 5.66 -39.54
CA GLU A 205 23.53 5.05 -38.81
C GLU A 205 23.60 3.53 -39.02
N GLY A 206 22.44 2.85 -39.10
CA GLY A 206 22.38 1.43 -39.45
C GLY A 206 22.88 1.14 -40.87
N VAL A 207 22.57 2.02 -41.82
CA VAL A 207 23.04 1.92 -43.21
C VAL A 207 24.54 2.18 -43.32
N GLU A 208 25.07 3.19 -42.63
CA GLU A 208 26.51 3.49 -42.63
C GLU A 208 27.34 2.36 -42.00
N ALA A 209 26.87 1.77 -40.89
CA ALA A 209 27.53 0.63 -40.27
C ALA A 209 27.50 -0.65 -41.14
N GLU A 210 26.44 -0.86 -41.94
CA GLU A 210 26.39 -1.96 -42.91
C GLU A 210 27.29 -1.70 -44.12
N VAL A 211 27.40 -0.46 -44.59
CA VAL A 211 28.27 -0.09 -45.72
C VAL A 211 29.75 -0.26 -45.36
N GLU A 212 30.19 0.15 -44.16
CA GLU A 212 31.58 -0.04 -43.71
C GLU A 212 31.99 -1.52 -43.55
N LEU A 213 31.05 -2.45 -43.40
CA LEU A 213 31.31 -3.89 -43.31
C LEU A 213 31.45 -4.58 -44.68
N THR A 214 31.11 -3.90 -45.79
CA THR A 214 31.04 -4.52 -47.14
C THR A 214 32.20 -4.17 -48.07
N ASP A 215 33.07 -3.24 -47.69
CA ASP A 215 34.19 -2.81 -48.55
C ASP A 215 35.47 -3.65 -48.40
N ASP A 216 35.52 -4.53 -47.39
CA ASP A 216 36.59 -5.50 -47.23
C ASP A 216 36.00 -6.93 -47.23
N ILE A 217 36.09 -7.63 -48.36
CA ILE A 217 36.33 -9.08 -48.54
C ILE A 217 35.79 -9.48 -49.93
N SER A 218 36.68 -9.42 -50.92
CA SER A 218 36.65 -10.38 -52.02
C SER A 218 38.00 -11.09 -52.09
N ILE A 219 38.07 -12.31 -51.56
CA ILE A 219 38.86 -13.44 -52.08
C ILE A 219 38.28 -14.71 -51.44
N ALA A 220 37.83 -15.61 -52.32
CA ALA A 220 37.09 -16.82 -52.03
C ALA A 220 37.79 -17.82 -51.08
N LYS A 221 36.98 -18.63 -50.37
CA LYS A 221 36.99 -20.11 -50.38
C LYS A 221 36.07 -20.71 -49.29
N THR A 222 35.14 -21.60 -49.72
CA THR A 222 34.55 -22.78 -49.01
C THR A 222 33.86 -22.58 -47.65
N SER A 223 32.80 -23.26 -47.20
CA SER A 223 31.77 -24.23 -47.66
C SER A 223 30.86 -24.48 -46.41
N PRO A 224 29.87 -25.39 -46.41
CA PRO A 224 28.43 -25.12 -46.47
C PRO A 224 27.73 -25.19 -45.09
N GLY A 225 26.84 -24.24 -44.79
CA GLY A 225 26.11 -24.18 -43.52
C GLY A 225 24.59 -24.02 -43.66
N LYS A 226 23.91 -25.13 -43.98
CA LYS A 226 22.48 -25.41 -43.72
C LYS A 226 21.46 -24.32 -44.12
N ILE A 227 21.23 -24.21 -45.42
CA ILE A 227 20.02 -23.58 -45.97
C ILE A 227 18.84 -24.55 -45.77
N ARG A 228 17.95 -24.30 -44.81
CA ARG A 228 16.54 -24.68 -44.95
C ARG A 228 15.83 -23.51 -45.59
N LYS A 229 15.91 -23.42 -46.92
CA LYS A 229 14.96 -22.64 -47.72
C LYS A 229 13.61 -23.29 -47.42
N THR A 230 12.73 -22.58 -46.72
CA THR A 230 11.32 -22.90 -46.71
C THR A 230 10.90 -23.02 -48.17
N ASP A 231 10.40 -24.19 -48.52
CA ASP A 231 10.06 -24.56 -49.89
C ASP A 231 9.24 -23.44 -50.53
N ALA A 232 9.71 -22.98 -51.70
CA ALA A 232 8.89 -22.17 -52.56
C ALA A 232 7.57 -22.90 -52.76
N THR A 233 6.45 -22.25 -52.45
CA THR A 233 5.12 -22.78 -52.69
C THR A 233 5.03 -23.16 -54.17
N THR A 234 5.13 -24.45 -54.47
CA THR A 234 4.95 -24.98 -55.82
C THR A 234 3.50 -24.72 -56.22
N GLY A 235 3.27 -23.60 -56.91
CA GLY A 235 1.97 -23.31 -57.51
C GLY A 235 1.59 -24.46 -58.45
N MET A 236 0.36 -24.95 -58.32
CA MET A 236 -0.14 -26.03 -59.16
C MET A 236 -0.09 -25.61 -60.64
N ASN A 237 0.55 -26.42 -61.48
CA ASN A 237 0.62 -26.16 -62.93
C ASN A 237 -0.78 -26.07 -63.53
N ALA A 238 -1.01 -25.15 -64.48
CA ALA A 238 -2.32 -24.90 -65.08
C ALA A 238 -3.00 -26.16 -65.67
N ALA A 239 -2.23 -27.16 -66.11
CA ALA A 239 -2.75 -28.45 -66.55
C ALA A 239 -3.41 -29.24 -65.41
N THR A 240 -2.82 -29.23 -64.22
CA THR A 240 -3.37 -29.91 -63.03
C THR A 240 -4.64 -29.24 -62.53
N LEU A 241 -4.74 -27.91 -62.61
CA LEU A 241 -5.97 -27.18 -62.28
C LEU A 241 -7.10 -27.46 -63.27
N ARG A 242 -6.80 -27.64 -64.57
CA ARG A 242 -7.80 -28.03 -65.58
C ARG A 242 -8.33 -29.44 -65.35
N ILE A 243 -7.46 -30.38 -65.01
CA ILE A 243 -7.88 -31.76 -64.68
C ILE A 243 -8.78 -31.77 -63.44
N LEU A 244 -8.46 -30.96 -62.43
CA LEU A 244 -9.26 -30.83 -61.21
C LEU A 244 -10.64 -30.19 -61.49
N ALA A 245 -10.68 -29.16 -62.34
CA ALA A 245 -11.93 -28.54 -62.78
C ALA A 245 -12.82 -29.50 -63.59
N ASP A 246 -12.21 -30.33 -64.45
CA ASP A 246 -12.92 -31.31 -65.27
C ASP A 246 -13.40 -32.53 -64.46
N ALA A 247 -12.71 -32.87 -63.37
CA ALA A 247 -13.18 -33.86 -62.40
C ALA A 247 -14.39 -33.32 -61.60
N LEU A 248 -14.33 -32.05 -61.17
CA LEU A 248 -15.43 -31.40 -60.45
C LEU A 248 -16.68 -31.22 -61.31
N SER A 249 -16.55 -30.90 -62.59
CA SER A 249 -17.70 -30.78 -63.50
C SER A 249 -18.43 -32.11 -63.68
N LYS A 250 -17.70 -33.23 -63.84
CA LYS A 250 -18.28 -34.58 -63.98
C LYS A 250 -19.03 -35.02 -62.72
N THR A 251 -18.47 -34.76 -61.53
CA THR A 251 -19.15 -35.09 -60.27
C THR A 251 -20.43 -34.28 -60.05
N LYS A 252 -20.47 -33.02 -60.52
CA LYS A 252 -21.63 -32.14 -60.37
C LYS A 252 -22.77 -32.52 -61.33
N VAL A 253 -22.45 -33.01 -62.54
CA VAL A 253 -23.44 -33.53 -63.50
C VAL A 253 -24.02 -34.87 -63.01
N GLN A 254 -23.19 -35.79 -62.51
CA GLN A 254 -23.67 -37.04 -61.90
C GLN A 254 -24.54 -36.84 -60.65
N ALA A 255 -24.34 -35.74 -59.91
CA ALA A 255 -25.17 -35.39 -58.77
C ALA A 255 -26.53 -34.79 -59.17
N GLN A 256 -26.67 -34.25 -60.39
CA GLN A 256 -27.95 -33.73 -60.89
C GLN A 256 -28.80 -34.81 -61.58
N ASP A 257 -28.17 -35.79 -62.23
CA ASP A 257 -28.87 -36.92 -62.88
C ASP A 257 -29.39 -37.97 -61.87
N ASN A 258 -28.95 -37.93 -60.61
CA ASN A 258 -29.43 -38.80 -59.52
C ASN A 258 -30.58 -38.18 -58.69
N VAL A 259 -31.20 -37.09 -59.15
CA VAL A 259 -32.33 -36.40 -58.48
C VAL A 259 -33.60 -36.38 -59.35
N GLN A 260 -33.83 -37.44 -60.12
CA GLN A 260 -35.17 -37.78 -60.65
C GLN A 260 -35.64 -39.13 -60.11
#